data_AF-A0AAV4SD89-F1
#
_entry.id   AF-A0AAV4SD89-F1
#
_cell.length_a   1.000
_cell.length_b   1.000
_cell.length_c   1.000
_cell.angle_alpha   90.00
_cell.angle_beta   90.00
_cell.angle_gamma   90.00
#
_symmetry.space_group_name_H-M   'P 1'
#
loop_
_entity.id
_entity.type
_entity.pdbx_description
1 polymer ?
#
loop_
_entity_poly.entity_id
_entity_poly.type
_entity_poly.pdbx_seq_one_letter_code
_entity_poly.pdbx_strand_id
1 'polypeptide(L)'
;MIADLSEVVEAFVTIPLKLINNTFGIFARDYAIQEWNNKSIVDWWDDDKCNTISGTDGVQYAPGLTRNQSLRLFNPNLCRTLPLEYEKDVTVHGIKSLRFSMPANTFATSDINPENKCYCDGEHCTSGILPMNCKKGGDEKLQTSLEGVHSSPEKHKTYVDVEPITGFVLNAAFRVQLNGVAKNLPLYNPTVKCPKDSIVPVVWME
;
A
#
# COMPACT_ATOMS: atom_id res chain seq x y z
N MET A 1 -26.65 1.47 -9.66
CA MET A 1 -26.49 0.51 -8.54
C MET A 1 -25.28 1.01 -7.77
N ILE A 2 -25.53 1.91 -6.82
CA ILE A 2 -24.47 2.56 -6.03
C ILE A 2 -24.20 1.57 -4.90
N ALA A 3 -23.00 0.99 -4.89
CA ALA A 3 -22.56 0.18 -3.77
C ALA A 3 -22.59 1.05 -2.51
N ASP A 4 -23.25 0.54 -1.49
CA ASP A 4 -23.44 1.21 -0.22
C ASP A 4 -22.08 1.46 0.43
N LEU A 5 -21.73 2.72 0.64
CA LEU A 5 -20.47 3.12 1.28
C LEU A 5 -20.37 2.62 2.74
N SER A 6 -21.48 2.18 3.35
CA SER A 6 -21.47 1.56 4.68
C SER A 6 -20.81 0.18 4.69
N GLU A 7 -20.89 -0.60 3.61
CA GLU A 7 -20.20 -1.91 3.51
C GLU A 7 -18.67 -1.76 3.47
N VAL A 8 -18.16 -0.62 2.95
CA VAL A 8 -16.71 -0.30 2.94
C VAL A 8 -16.20 0.00 4.36
N VAL A 9 -17.05 0.54 5.24
CA VAL A 9 -16.70 0.92 6.61
C VAL A 9 -16.80 -0.28 7.57
N GLU A 10 -17.74 -1.21 7.34
CA GLU A 10 -17.86 -2.41 8.19
C GLU A 10 -16.78 -3.48 7.94
N ALA A 11 -16.07 -3.43 6.81
CA ALA A 11 -14.96 -4.34 6.52
C ALA A 11 -13.74 -4.19 7.47
N PHE A 12 -13.73 -3.18 8.34
CA PHE A 12 -12.62 -2.91 9.27
C PHE A 12 -12.67 -3.69 10.61
N VAL A 13 -13.79 -4.35 10.96
CA VAL A 13 -14.00 -4.79 12.37
C VAL A 13 -13.86 -6.31 12.61
N THR A 14 -13.68 -7.14 11.58
CA THR A 14 -13.30 -8.56 11.79
C THR A 14 -12.33 -9.02 10.72
N ILE A 15 -11.06 -8.67 10.90
CA ILE A 15 -9.97 -9.17 10.05
C ILE A 15 -9.48 -10.50 10.66
N PRO A 16 -9.59 -11.65 9.96
CA PRO A 16 -9.10 -12.93 10.45
C PRO A 16 -7.57 -12.99 10.31
N LEU A 17 -6.87 -12.25 11.19
CA LEU A 17 -5.41 -12.24 11.30
C LEU A 17 -4.96 -13.15 12.44
N LYS A 18 -3.91 -13.92 12.19
CA LYS A 18 -3.16 -14.61 13.25
C LYS A 18 -1.85 -13.87 13.48
N LEU A 19 -1.66 -13.34 14.69
CA LEU A 19 -0.48 -12.57 15.08
C LEU A 19 0.51 -13.42 15.87
N ILE A 20 1.80 -13.06 15.80
CA ILE A 20 2.79 -13.52 16.77
C ILE A 20 2.62 -12.71 18.06
N ASN A 21 2.41 -13.42 19.17
CA ASN A 21 2.62 -12.90 20.53
C ASN A 21 3.64 -13.81 21.22
N ASN A 22 4.91 -13.41 21.31
CA ASN A 22 5.93 -14.24 21.95
C ASN A 22 5.89 -14.08 23.47
N THR A 23 5.53 -15.15 24.18
CA THR A 23 5.52 -15.19 25.65
C THR A 23 6.92 -15.35 26.27
N PHE A 24 7.98 -15.53 25.47
CA PHE A 24 9.35 -15.75 25.95
C PHE A 24 10.40 -15.12 25.00
N GLY A 25 10.90 -13.94 25.37
CA GLY A 25 12.29 -13.47 25.11
C GLY A 25 12.70 -13.03 23.70
N ILE A 26 11.92 -13.27 22.64
CA ILE A 26 12.25 -12.82 21.26
C ILE A 26 11.19 -11.84 20.76
N PHE A 27 11.29 -10.57 21.18
CA PHE A 27 10.30 -9.54 20.84
C PHE A 27 10.35 -9.05 19.38
N ALA A 28 11.39 -9.42 18.61
CA ALA A 28 11.67 -8.87 17.28
C ALA A 28 10.61 -9.15 16.20
N ARG A 29 9.62 -10.00 16.48
CA ARG A 29 8.51 -10.34 15.56
C ARG A 29 7.12 -10.20 16.18
N ASP A 30 7.01 -9.59 17.35
CA ASP A 30 5.70 -9.39 17.97
C ASP A 30 4.80 -8.56 17.05
N TYR A 31 3.50 -8.89 17.09
CA TYR A 31 2.45 -8.29 16.28
C TYR A 31 2.56 -8.54 14.76
N ALA A 32 3.57 -9.27 14.30
CA ALA A 32 3.68 -9.63 12.90
C ALA A 32 2.57 -10.62 12.50
N ILE A 33 1.96 -10.39 11.34
CA ILE A 33 0.93 -11.24 10.77
C ILE A 33 1.58 -12.53 10.28
N GLN A 34 1.04 -13.67 10.70
CA GLN A 34 1.44 -15.01 10.25
C GLN A 34 0.55 -15.52 9.13
N GLU A 35 -0.74 -15.27 9.24
CA GLU A 35 -1.74 -15.78 8.31
C GLU A 35 -2.80 -14.71 8.06
N TRP A 36 -3.26 -14.62 6.82
CA TRP A 36 -4.44 -13.88 6.40
C TRP A 36 -5.38 -14.85 5.69
N ASN A 37 -6.64 -14.93 6.13
CA ASN A 37 -7.62 -15.88 5.60
C ASN A 37 -7.10 -17.34 5.59
N ASN A 38 -6.46 -17.77 6.68
CA ASN A 38 -5.84 -19.10 6.84
C ASN A 38 -4.72 -19.41 5.83
N LYS A 39 -4.12 -18.39 5.22
CA LYS A 39 -2.99 -18.53 4.32
C LYS A 39 -1.78 -17.77 4.87
N SER A 40 -0.63 -18.42 4.95
CA SER A 40 0.65 -17.78 5.28
C SER A 40 1.32 -17.10 4.08
N ILE A 41 0.89 -17.46 2.88
CA ILE A 41 1.26 -16.87 1.59
C ILE A 41 -0.03 -16.70 0.80
N VAL A 42 -0.32 -15.48 0.34
CA VAL A 42 -1.54 -15.19 -0.43
C VAL A 42 -1.42 -15.68 -1.88
N ASP A 43 -2.47 -15.55 -2.66
CA ASP A 43 -2.52 -15.98 -4.07
C ASP A 43 -2.97 -14.83 -4.96
N TRP A 44 -2.41 -13.64 -4.72
CA TRP A 44 -2.77 -12.40 -5.40
C TRP A 44 -1.88 -12.11 -6.62
N TRP A 45 -0.64 -12.54 -6.60
CA TRP A 45 0.32 -12.32 -7.67
C TRP A 45 0.82 -13.66 -8.20
N ASP A 46 1.41 -13.66 -9.40
CA ASP A 46 1.92 -14.89 -10.02
C ASP A 46 3.22 -15.41 -9.37
N ASP A 47 3.88 -14.57 -8.55
CA ASP A 47 5.13 -14.90 -7.86
C ASP A 47 4.92 -14.97 -6.34
N ASP A 48 5.33 -16.08 -5.73
CA ASP A 48 5.28 -16.33 -4.28
C ASP A 48 6.00 -15.24 -3.47
N LYS A 49 7.04 -14.61 -4.03
CA LYS A 49 7.75 -13.49 -3.40
C LYS A 49 6.82 -12.31 -3.14
N CYS A 50 6.00 -11.93 -4.13
CA CYS A 50 5.02 -10.85 -3.99
C CYS A 50 3.83 -11.24 -3.11
N ASN A 51 3.60 -12.54 -2.95
CA ASN A 51 2.55 -13.09 -2.10
C ASN A 51 2.96 -13.30 -0.64
N THR A 52 4.22 -13.05 -0.29
CA THR A 52 4.70 -13.22 1.07
C THR A 52 4.06 -12.19 2.00
N ILE A 53 3.38 -12.67 3.05
CA ILE A 53 2.86 -11.83 4.13
C ILE A 53 4.02 -11.48 5.06
N SER A 54 4.27 -10.18 5.26
CA SER A 54 5.35 -9.76 6.16
C SER A 54 5.04 -8.42 6.82
N GLY A 55 5.41 -8.31 8.10
CA GLY A 55 5.16 -7.12 8.90
C GLY A 55 3.83 -7.18 9.64
N THR A 56 3.34 -6.02 10.02
CA THR A 56 2.15 -5.84 10.85
C THR A 56 1.04 -5.18 10.02
N ASP A 57 -0.13 -4.96 10.62
CA ASP A 57 -1.22 -4.18 10.02
C ASP A 57 -1.02 -2.65 10.12
N GLY A 58 0.10 -2.21 10.73
CA GLY A 58 0.43 -0.80 10.90
C GLY A 58 -0.14 -0.14 12.15
N VAL A 59 -0.85 -0.88 13.01
CA VAL A 59 -1.34 -0.36 14.30
C VAL A 59 -0.24 -0.40 15.36
N GLN A 60 0.55 -1.47 15.36
CA GLN A 60 1.66 -1.67 16.28
C GLN A 60 2.82 -2.40 15.60
N TYR A 61 4.03 -2.13 16.07
CA TYR A 61 5.25 -2.81 15.69
C TYR A 61 5.94 -3.43 16.91
N ALA A 62 6.92 -4.29 16.67
CA ALA A 62 7.77 -4.84 17.72
C ALA A 62 8.46 -3.72 18.54
N PRO A 63 8.65 -3.91 19.84
CA PRO A 63 9.37 -2.95 20.69
C PRO A 63 10.87 -2.91 20.36
N GLY A 64 11.56 -1.86 20.82
CA GLY A 64 13.01 -1.71 20.65
C GLY A 64 13.45 -1.25 19.27
N LEU A 65 12.66 -0.38 18.64
CA LEU A 65 12.90 0.14 17.30
C LEU A 65 14.15 1.04 17.23
N THR A 66 14.92 0.88 16.15
CA THR A 66 16.10 1.67 15.82
C THR A 66 15.94 2.41 14.48
N ARG A 67 16.83 3.36 14.19
CA ARG A 67 16.81 4.14 12.93
C ARG A 67 17.27 3.34 11.70
N ASN A 68 17.97 2.22 11.91
CA ASN A 68 18.59 1.44 10.83
C ASN A 68 17.72 0.27 10.34
N GLN A 69 16.52 0.12 10.88
CA GLN A 69 15.61 -0.95 10.49
C GLN A 69 14.56 -0.44 9.49
N SER A 70 14.07 -1.34 8.65
CA SER A 70 12.90 -1.10 7.82
C SER A 70 11.69 -1.82 8.43
N LEU A 71 10.55 -1.13 8.50
CA LEU A 71 9.29 -1.72 8.89
C LEU A 71 8.55 -2.25 7.67
N ARG A 72 7.59 -3.16 7.91
CA ARG A 72 6.73 -3.71 6.87
C ARG A 72 5.28 -3.60 7.30
N LEU A 73 4.46 -3.13 6.38
CA LEU A 73 3.02 -2.99 6.53
C LEU A 73 2.35 -3.93 5.53
N PHE A 74 1.68 -4.96 6.02
CA PHE A 74 0.84 -5.81 5.17
C PHE A 74 -0.53 -5.15 5.02
N ASN A 75 -0.88 -4.75 3.80
CA ASN A 75 -2.16 -4.11 3.53
C ASN A 75 -2.95 -4.94 2.50
N PRO A 76 -3.99 -5.68 2.93
CA PRO A 76 -4.80 -6.49 2.03
C PRO A 76 -5.63 -5.68 1.04
N ASN A 77 -5.94 -4.41 1.35
CA ASN A 77 -6.62 -3.52 0.40
C ASN A 77 -5.71 -3.07 -0.75
N LEU A 78 -4.39 -3.08 -0.55
CA LEU A 78 -3.41 -2.87 -1.61
C LEU A 78 -2.82 -4.18 -2.14
N CYS A 79 -3.30 -5.31 -1.62
CA CYS A 79 -2.87 -6.65 -1.99
C CYS A 79 -1.35 -6.84 -1.94
N ARG A 80 -0.64 -6.22 -1.01
CA ARG A 80 0.81 -6.42 -0.86
C ARG A 80 1.35 -6.00 0.50
N THR A 81 2.57 -6.44 0.76
CA THR A 81 3.41 -5.86 1.81
C THR A 81 4.10 -4.59 1.30
N LEU A 82 4.02 -3.51 2.08
CA LEU A 82 4.67 -2.22 1.83
C LEU A 82 5.87 -2.02 2.74
N PRO A 83 7.04 -1.63 2.20
CA PRO A 83 8.18 -1.23 3.02
C PRO A 83 8.00 0.17 3.57
N LEU A 84 8.43 0.39 4.81
CA LEU A 84 8.53 1.71 5.43
C LEU A 84 9.95 1.89 5.97
N GLU A 85 10.59 2.99 5.60
CA GLU A 85 11.96 3.33 5.98
C GLU A 85 11.99 4.54 6.89
N TYR A 86 12.96 4.58 7.80
CA TYR A 86 13.16 5.70 8.70
C TYR A 86 13.35 6.99 7.90
N GLU A 87 12.53 8.00 8.18
CA GLU A 87 12.62 9.32 7.58
C GLU A 87 13.32 10.30 8.53
N LYS A 88 12.83 10.40 9.77
CA LYS A 88 13.31 11.39 10.76
C LYS A 88 12.78 11.12 12.16
N ASP A 89 13.39 11.75 13.15
CA ASP A 89 12.85 11.85 14.50
C ASP A 89 11.73 12.90 14.54
N VAL A 90 10.66 12.61 15.28
CA VAL A 90 9.53 13.52 15.48
C VAL A 90 9.11 13.51 16.95
N THR A 91 8.27 14.47 17.36
CA THR A 91 7.65 14.47 18.68
C THR A 91 6.14 14.56 18.51
N VAL A 92 5.44 13.55 18.99
CA VAL A 92 3.97 13.44 18.91
C VAL A 92 3.43 13.55 20.33
N HIS A 93 2.64 14.59 20.61
CA HIS A 93 2.08 14.84 21.94
C HIS A 93 3.12 14.81 23.09
N GLY A 94 4.34 15.31 22.84
CA GLY A 94 5.43 15.33 23.82
C GLY A 94 6.24 14.02 23.93
N ILE A 95 5.86 12.99 23.17
CA ILE A 95 6.54 11.69 23.13
C ILE A 95 7.50 11.66 21.94
N LYS A 96 8.76 11.24 22.17
CA LYS A 96 9.75 11.08 21.11
C LYS A 96 9.40 9.86 20.27
N SER A 97 9.30 10.05 18.96
CA SER A 97 8.92 9.00 18.02
C SER A 97 9.83 9.02 16.79
N LEU A 98 9.86 7.90 16.08
CA LEU A 98 10.54 7.74 14.81
C LEU A 98 9.50 7.73 13.70
N ARG A 99 9.63 8.62 12.72
CA ARG A 99 8.80 8.59 11.51
C ARG A 99 9.37 7.58 10.53
N PHE A 100 8.54 6.63 10.12
CA PHE A 100 8.80 5.74 9.00
C PHE A 100 7.86 6.09 7.85
N SER A 101 8.38 6.16 6.64
CA SER A 101 7.62 6.52 5.44
C SER A 101 7.91 5.55 4.32
N MET A 102 6.97 5.44 3.38
CA MET A 102 7.14 4.60 2.21
C MET A 102 8.19 5.20 1.27
N PRO A 103 9.23 4.46 0.86
CA PRO A 103 10.21 4.92 -0.12
C PRO A 103 9.56 5.34 -1.44
N ALA A 104 10.10 6.37 -2.10
CA ALA A 104 9.53 6.91 -3.33
C ALA A 104 9.47 5.89 -4.49
N ASN A 105 10.36 4.90 -4.48
CA ASN A 105 10.41 3.82 -5.46
C ASN A 105 9.47 2.63 -5.14
N THR A 106 8.65 2.70 -4.09
CA THR A 106 7.77 1.58 -3.68
C THR A 106 6.78 1.19 -4.76
N PHE A 107 6.24 2.16 -5.51
CA PHE A 107 5.35 1.94 -6.65
C PHE A 107 6.02 2.22 -7.99
N ALA A 108 7.36 2.31 -8.03
CA ALA A 108 8.07 2.47 -9.28
C ALA A 108 8.04 1.19 -10.11
N THR A 109 8.24 1.33 -11.41
CA THR A 109 8.40 0.23 -12.36
C THR A 109 9.62 -0.63 -12.05
N SER A 110 9.66 -1.86 -12.58
CA SER A 110 10.67 -2.87 -12.25
C SER A 110 12.10 -2.52 -12.71
N ASP A 111 12.26 -1.59 -13.65
CA ASP A 111 13.54 -1.01 -14.06
C ASP A 111 14.15 -0.11 -12.98
N ILE A 112 13.31 0.59 -12.20
CA ILE A 112 13.73 1.44 -11.08
C ILE A 112 13.80 0.63 -9.78
N ASN A 113 12.84 -0.26 -9.56
CA ASN A 113 12.78 -1.13 -8.39
C ASN A 113 12.54 -2.59 -8.80
N PRO A 114 13.61 -3.40 -8.97
CA PRO A 114 13.50 -4.79 -9.41
C PRO A 114 12.61 -5.68 -8.53
N GLU A 115 12.43 -5.31 -7.25
CA GLU A 115 11.50 -6.00 -6.34
C GLU A 115 10.05 -5.92 -6.81
N ASN A 116 9.70 -4.91 -7.63
CA ASN A 116 8.35 -4.72 -8.12
C ASN A 116 7.98 -5.56 -9.35
N LYS A 117 8.92 -6.35 -9.87
CA LYS A 117 8.72 -7.17 -11.07
C LYS A 117 7.46 -8.03 -10.99
N CYS A 118 7.18 -8.65 -9.84
CA CYS A 118 6.01 -9.52 -9.71
C CYS A 118 4.67 -8.79 -9.46
N TYR A 119 4.69 -7.49 -9.11
CA TYR A 119 3.46 -6.68 -9.03
C TYR A 119 3.08 -6.12 -10.41
N CYS A 120 4.07 -5.82 -11.23
CA CYS A 120 3.89 -5.40 -12.62
C CYS A 120 5.20 -5.60 -13.40
N ASP A 121 5.19 -6.47 -14.41
CA ASP A 121 6.31 -6.69 -15.34
C ASP A 121 5.90 -6.31 -16.77
N GLY A 122 6.72 -5.49 -17.45
CA GLY A 122 6.56 -5.18 -18.87
C GLY A 122 6.16 -3.74 -19.24
N GLU A 123 5.88 -3.53 -20.54
CA GLU A 123 5.65 -2.21 -21.14
C GLU A 123 4.36 -1.49 -20.69
N HIS A 124 3.50 -2.17 -19.91
CA HIS A 124 2.20 -1.65 -19.48
C HIS A 124 2.21 -1.09 -18.06
N CYS A 125 3.37 -1.14 -17.39
CA CYS A 125 3.55 -0.63 -16.05
C CYS A 125 3.86 0.87 -16.06
N THR A 126 3.16 1.63 -15.22
CA THR A 126 3.43 3.05 -15.03
C THR A 126 3.89 3.27 -13.59
N SER A 127 5.05 3.91 -13.42
CA SER A 127 5.56 4.27 -12.10
C SER A 127 4.55 5.13 -11.33
N GLY A 128 4.34 4.80 -10.05
CA GLY A 128 3.40 5.47 -9.16
C GLY A 128 1.98 4.90 -9.20
N ILE A 129 1.71 3.86 -10.00
CA ILE A 129 0.39 3.27 -10.17
C ILE A 129 0.43 1.78 -9.85
N LEU A 130 -0.45 1.35 -8.93
CA LEU A 130 -0.63 -0.04 -8.58
C LEU A 130 -1.97 -0.54 -9.15
N PRO A 131 -2.00 -1.61 -9.96
CA PRO A 131 -3.25 -2.24 -10.38
C PRO A 131 -3.93 -2.93 -9.19
N MET A 132 -5.21 -2.62 -8.94
CA MET A 132 -5.95 -3.10 -7.75
C MET A 132 -6.75 -4.39 -7.98
N ASN A 133 -6.58 -5.06 -9.11
CA ASN A 133 -7.30 -6.29 -9.43
C ASN A 133 -6.72 -7.52 -8.72
N CYS A 134 -5.68 -7.37 -7.89
CA CYS A 134 -5.08 -8.35 -6.98
C CYS A 134 -4.87 -9.76 -7.53
N LYS A 135 -4.84 -9.90 -8.87
CA LYS A 135 -4.73 -11.14 -9.64
C LYS A 135 -4.28 -10.90 -11.09
N LYS A 136 -4.09 -9.66 -11.54
CA LYS A 136 -3.70 -9.36 -12.93
C LYS A 136 -2.79 -8.13 -13.02
N GLY A 137 -1.72 -8.20 -13.80
CA GLY A 137 -0.92 -7.00 -14.11
C GLY A 137 -1.77 -5.85 -14.66
N GLY A 138 -1.25 -4.61 -14.58
CA GLY A 138 -1.92 -3.43 -15.11
C GLY A 138 -2.27 -3.59 -16.59
N ASP A 139 -3.44 -3.07 -16.97
CA ASP A 139 -3.96 -3.16 -18.33
C ASP A 139 -3.15 -2.30 -19.31
N GLU A 140 -3.22 -2.63 -20.60
CA GLU A 140 -2.34 -2.18 -21.67
C GLU A 140 -2.20 -0.65 -21.80
N LYS A 141 -0.95 -0.16 -21.88
CA LYS A 141 -0.49 1.23 -22.21
C LYS A 141 -1.50 2.34 -21.91
N LEU A 142 -1.81 2.52 -20.64
CA LEU A 142 -2.62 3.65 -20.20
C LEU A 142 -1.79 4.94 -20.25
N GLN A 143 -2.22 5.91 -21.06
CA GLN A 143 -1.57 7.22 -21.06
C GLN A 143 -1.95 7.98 -19.80
N THR A 144 -0.94 8.34 -19.02
CA THR A 144 -1.09 9.19 -17.84
C THR A 144 -1.20 10.65 -18.29
N SER A 145 -2.39 11.09 -18.67
CA SER A 145 -2.69 12.53 -18.82
C SER A 145 -3.42 12.99 -17.56
N LEU A 146 -2.67 13.21 -16.49
CA LEU A 146 -3.19 13.74 -15.24
C LEU A 146 -3.05 15.27 -15.23
N GLU A 147 -3.87 15.95 -16.02
CA GLU A 147 -3.98 17.42 -15.92
C GLU A 147 -4.71 17.79 -14.61
N GLY A 148 -4.15 18.75 -13.86
CA GLY A 148 -4.73 19.23 -12.60
C GLY A 148 -4.33 18.45 -11.33
N VAL A 149 -3.53 17.37 -11.44
CA VAL A 149 -2.99 16.66 -10.27
C VAL A 149 -1.66 17.27 -9.86
N HIS A 150 -1.61 17.90 -8.69
CA HIS A 150 -0.38 18.44 -8.11
C HIS A 150 0.07 17.59 -6.93
N SER A 151 1.08 16.74 -7.15
CA SER A 151 1.65 15.94 -6.05
C SER A 151 2.51 16.81 -5.13
N SER A 152 2.22 16.79 -3.82
CA SER A 152 3.07 17.37 -2.80
C SER A 152 3.44 16.29 -1.79
N PRO A 153 4.75 16.01 -1.56
CA PRO A 153 5.17 15.03 -0.58
C PRO A 153 4.63 15.32 0.83
N GLU A 154 4.51 16.59 1.22
CA GLU A 154 4.01 16.96 2.55
C GLU A 154 2.54 16.57 2.75
N LYS A 155 1.74 16.64 1.68
CA LYS A 155 0.30 16.37 1.73
C LYS A 155 -0.07 14.94 1.37
N HIS A 156 0.76 14.23 0.58
CA HIS A 156 0.37 12.95 -0.03
C HIS A 156 1.26 11.78 0.40
N LYS A 157 2.24 11.98 1.29
CA LYS A 157 3.04 10.88 1.83
C LYS A 157 2.23 10.01 2.79
N THR A 158 2.45 8.71 2.70
CA THR A 158 2.07 7.74 3.73
C THR A 158 3.20 7.59 4.74
N TYR A 159 2.88 7.71 6.03
CA TYR A 159 3.85 7.56 7.11
C TYR A 159 3.21 7.01 8.39
N VAL A 160 4.06 6.50 9.27
CA VAL A 160 3.75 6.13 10.65
C VAL A 160 4.79 6.73 11.59
N ASP A 161 4.34 7.32 12.69
CA ASP A 161 5.18 7.84 13.78
C ASP A 161 5.10 6.87 14.95
N VAL A 162 6.20 6.17 15.22
CA VAL A 162 6.24 5.06 16.17
C VAL A 162 7.08 5.42 17.39
N GLU A 163 6.55 5.19 18.57
CA GLU A 163 7.32 5.29 19.82
C GLU A 163 8.31 4.10 19.88
N PRO A 164 9.63 4.36 19.96
CA PRO A 164 10.61 3.33 19.68
C PRO A 164 10.73 2.25 20.77
N ILE A 165 10.42 2.55 22.03
CA ILE A 165 10.60 1.60 23.12
C ILE A 165 9.50 0.52 23.05
N THR A 166 8.25 0.94 22.88
CA THR A 166 7.06 0.08 22.91
C THR A 166 6.61 -0.43 21.55
N GLY A 167 6.96 0.29 20.47
CA GLY A 167 6.48 0.00 19.12
C GLY A 167 5.06 0.49 18.83
N PHE A 168 4.45 1.29 19.72
CA PHE A 168 3.14 1.87 19.48
C PHE A 168 3.18 2.98 18.42
N VAL A 169 2.23 2.93 17.50
CA VAL A 169 2.02 4.00 16.51
C VAL A 169 1.20 5.11 17.16
N LEU A 170 1.78 6.31 17.26
CA LEU A 170 1.16 7.46 17.92
C LEU A 170 0.46 8.41 16.94
N ASN A 171 0.90 8.41 15.68
CA ASN A 171 0.33 9.20 14.61
C ASN A 171 0.62 8.51 13.28
N ALA A 172 -0.30 8.53 12.36
CA ALA A 172 -0.14 7.92 11.05
C ALA A 172 -0.99 8.66 10.02
N ALA A 173 -0.58 8.58 8.76
CA ALA A 173 -1.42 8.98 7.65
C ALA A 173 -1.25 7.96 6.54
N PHE A 174 -2.35 7.37 6.09
CA PHE A 174 -2.37 6.42 4.99
C PHE A 174 -3.09 7.06 3.80
N ARG A 175 -2.33 7.54 2.82
CA ARG A 175 -2.86 8.36 1.73
C ARG A 175 -2.78 7.61 0.42
N VAL A 176 -3.93 7.40 -0.21
CA VAL A 176 -4.04 6.70 -1.49
C VAL A 176 -5.02 7.39 -2.42
N GLN A 177 -4.77 7.29 -3.72
CA GLN A 177 -5.67 7.79 -4.76
C GLN A 177 -6.25 6.60 -5.53
N LEU A 178 -7.59 6.54 -5.58
CA LEU A 178 -8.29 5.59 -6.43
C LEU A 178 -8.47 6.20 -7.81
N ASN A 179 -8.05 5.45 -8.82
CA ASN A 179 -8.14 5.85 -10.21
C ASN A 179 -9.04 4.88 -10.99
N GLY A 180 -9.87 5.42 -11.86
CA GLY A 180 -10.63 4.67 -12.85
C GLY A 180 -9.87 4.59 -14.16
N VAL A 181 -10.02 3.48 -14.88
CA VAL A 181 -9.50 3.32 -16.24
C VAL A 181 -10.62 3.63 -17.23
N ALA A 182 -10.47 4.71 -17.99
CA ALA A 182 -11.39 5.05 -19.07
C ALA A 182 -10.83 4.50 -20.38
N LYS A 183 -11.52 3.50 -20.96
CA LYS A 183 -11.15 2.91 -22.27
C LYS A 183 -12.01 3.50 -23.39
N ASN A 184 -11.40 3.73 -24.54
CA ASN A 184 -12.16 4.06 -25.74
C ASN A 184 -12.77 2.77 -26.32
N LEU A 185 -14.09 2.73 -26.47
CA LEU A 185 -14.83 1.62 -27.08
C LEU A 185 -15.53 2.10 -28.37
N PRO A 186 -14.85 2.07 -29.52
CA PRO A 186 -15.38 2.62 -30.78
C PRO A 186 -16.69 1.97 -31.24
N LEU A 187 -16.91 0.71 -30.84
CA LEU A 187 -18.06 -0.10 -31.24
C LEU A 187 -19.39 0.32 -30.57
N TYR A 188 -19.34 1.05 -29.45
CA TYR A 188 -20.55 1.32 -28.64
C TYR A 188 -21.08 2.76 -28.79
N ASN A 189 -20.27 3.72 -29.26
CA ASN A 189 -20.75 5.07 -29.57
C ASN A 189 -19.82 5.84 -30.53
N PRO A 190 -20.10 5.88 -31.85
CA PRO A 190 -19.25 6.59 -32.82
C PRO A 190 -19.27 8.12 -32.65
N THR A 191 -20.20 8.66 -31.85
CA THR A 191 -20.38 10.11 -31.62
C THR A 191 -19.52 10.63 -30.47
N VAL A 192 -19.19 9.77 -29.50
CA VAL A 192 -18.37 10.13 -28.35
C VAL A 192 -16.93 9.71 -28.65
N LYS A 193 -16.13 10.66 -29.16
CA LYS A 193 -14.68 10.51 -29.21
C LYS A 193 -14.13 10.59 -27.78
N CYS A 194 -14.16 9.49 -27.05
CA CYS A 194 -13.33 9.40 -25.85
C CYS A 194 -11.87 9.59 -26.27
N PRO A 195 -11.09 10.44 -25.58
CA PRO A 195 -9.65 10.43 -25.71
C PRO A 195 -9.11 9.01 -25.46
N LYS A 196 -7.88 8.76 -25.89
CA LYS A 196 -7.17 7.48 -25.73
C LYS A 196 -7.33 6.90 -24.32
N ASP A 197 -7.12 5.59 -24.18
CA ASP A 197 -7.17 4.91 -22.89
C ASP A 197 -6.36 5.68 -21.82
N SER A 198 -7.06 6.11 -20.77
CA SER A 198 -6.56 7.10 -19.81
C SER A 198 -6.88 6.70 -18.37
N ILE A 199 -6.05 7.19 -17.46
CA ILE A 199 -6.24 7.03 -16.01
C ILE A 199 -6.90 8.29 -15.48
N VAL A 200 -8.09 8.14 -14.89
CA VAL A 200 -8.89 9.25 -14.39
C VAL A 200 -8.90 9.18 -12.86
N PRO A 201 -8.42 10.21 -12.15
CA PRO A 201 -8.49 10.26 -10.70
C PRO A 201 -9.95 10.37 -10.27
N VAL A 202 -10.40 9.49 -9.38
CA VAL A 202 -11.78 9.46 -8.90
C VAL A 202 -11.86 10.09 -7.52
N VAL A 203 -11.04 9.61 -6.60
CA VAL A 203 -11.06 10.06 -5.20
C VAL A 203 -9.70 9.84 -4.54
N TRP A 204 -9.34 10.73 -3.63
CA TRP A 204 -8.23 10.56 -2.70
C TRP A 204 -8.78 10.29 -1.31
N MET A 205 -8.08 9.47 -0.54
CA MET A 205 -8.46 9.09 0.83
C MET A 205 -7.25 9.25 1.75
N GLU A 206 -7.53 9.64 2.99
CA GLU A 206 -6.59 9.74 4.13
C GLU A 206 -7.20 9.08 5.36
#